data_AF-A0AA39QN64-F1
#
_entry.id   AF-A0AA39QN64-F1
#
_cell.length_a   1.000
_cell.length_b   1.000
_cell.length_c   1.000
_cell.angle_alpha   90.00
_cell.angle_beta   90.00
_cell.angle_gamma   90.00
#
_symmetry.space_group_name_H-M   'P 1'
#
loop_
_entity.id
_entity.type
_entity.pdbx_description
1 polymer ?
#
loop_
_entity_poly.entity_id
_entity_poly.type
_entity_poly.pdbx_seq_one_letter_code
_entity_poly.pdbx_strand_id
1 'polypeptide(L)'
;SPSNQGIGPHYDAGFLTILLQASDHPGLQVQNLAGEWIDASPVPGTFVVNFGRALEFATQGIARATSHRVLSPPLGSTSPRFSIPFFHNIGLDVKVTDPAYLLNFPEEILKLRDARGKLPATDSVNFPEFSTQTSGHVNLVGRVKSHPDVGERHYPVLFKQIFPNGLPSHGTAY
;
A
#
# COMPACT_ATOMS: atom_id res chain seq x y z
N SER A 1 25.32 2.90 -0.42
CA SER A 1 24.65 4.15 -0.84
C SER A 1 23.65 4.50 0.24
N PRO A 2 23.67 5.69 0.87
CA PRO A 2 22.61 6.04 1.80
C PRO A 2 21.33 6.13 0.98
N SER A 3 20.42 5.17 1.16
CA SER A 3 19.17 5.13 0.41
C SER A 3 18.38 6.39 0.76
N ASN A 4 17.97 7.15 -0.25
CA ASN A 4 17.10 8.33 -0.08
C ASN A 4 15.64 7.92 0.24
N GLN A 5 15.46 6.73 0.80
CA GLN A 5 14.21 6.01 0.93
C GLN A 5 13.72 6.14 2.37
N GLY A 6 12.56 6.78 2.54
CA GLY A 6 11.81 6.74 3.79
C GLY A 6 10.99 5.46 3.83
N ILE A 7 9.87 5.45 3.11
CA ILE A 7 9.01 4.28 2.91
C ILE A 7 9.12 3.86 1.44
N GLY A 8 9.41 2.58 1.19
CA GLY A 8 9.51 2.03 -0.16
C GLY A 8 8.19 2.07 -0.95
N PRO A 9 8.24 1.78 -2.26
CA PRO A 9 7.05 1.56 -3.07
C PRO A 9 6.12 0.51 -2.45
N HIS A 10 4.88 0.89 -2.19
CA HIS A 10 3.87 -0.02 -1.67
C HIS A 10 2.45 0.38 -2.11
N TYR A 11 1.53 -0.54 -1.88
CA TYR A 11 0.09 -0.30 -1.94
C TYR A 11 -0.50 -0.30 -0.53
N ASP A 12 -1.55 0.50 -0.33
CA ASP A 12 -2.39 0.37 0.85
C ASP A 12 -3.22 -0.92 0.76
N ALA A 13 -3.21 -1.71 1.84
CA ALA A 13 -4.01 -2.94 1.93
C ALA A 13 -5.53 -2.65 2.07
N GLY A 14 -5.89 -1.50 2.63
CA GLY A 14 -7.27 -1.11 2.93
C GLY A 14 -8.12 -0.77 1.71
N PHE A 15 -9.23 -0.06 1.96
CA PHE A 15 -10.16 0.38 0.92
C PHE A 15 -9.77 1.77 0.39
N LEU A 16 -9.67 2.76 1.27
CA LEU A 16 -9.26 4.13 0.95
C LEU A 16 -8.29 4.67 2.00
N THR A 17 -7.34 5.49 1.57
CA THR A 17 -6.54 6.32 2.46
C THR A 17 -6.83 7.77 2.15
N ILE A 18 -7.12 8.55 3.19
CA ILE A 18 -7.27 10.01 3.12
C ILE A 18 -6.12 10.61 3.92
N LEU A 19 -5.27 11.38 3.25
CA LEU A 19 -4.05 11.91 3.85
C LEU A 19 -4.08 13.43 3.83
N LEU A 20 -3.98 14.02 5.01
CA LEU A 20 -3.64 15.44 5.15
C LEU A 20 -2.12 15.59 5.15
N GLN A 21 -1.58 16.36 4.21
CA GLN A 21 -0.18 16.78 4.23
C GLN A 21 -0.09 18.08 5.04
N ALA A 22 0.14 17.95 6.36
CA ALA A 22 0.03 19.04 7.34
C ALA A 22 1.26 19.99 7.37
N SER A 23 2.20 19.82 6.45
CA SER A 23 3.39 20.64 6.30
C SER A 23 3.72 20.80 4.81
N ASP A 24 4.40 21.87 4.44
CA ASP A 24 4.78 22.15 3.05
C ASP A 24 5.95 21.28 2.54
N HIS A 25 6.47 20.37 3.38
CA HIS A 25 7.55 19.47 2.99
C HIS A 25 7.11 18.44 1.93
N PRO A 26 7.77 18.42 0.76
CA PRO A 26 7.54 17.37 -0.22
C PRO A 26 8.11 16.02 0.27
N GLY A 27 7.76 14.95 -0.44
CA GLY A 27 8.34 13.62 -0.19
C GLY A 27 7.43 12.46 -0.56
N LEU A 28 6.12 12.68 -0.64
CA LEU A 28 5.20 11.67 -1.16
C LEU A 28 5.30 11.61 -2.69
N GLN A 29 5.45 10.41 -3.23
CA GLN A 29 5.35 10.16 -4.67
C GLN A 29 4.33 9.07 -4.94
N VAL A 30 3.61 9.22 -6.06
CA VAL A 30 2.66 8.24 -6.59
C VAL A 30 3.12 7.78 -7.97
N GLN A 31 2.88 6.51 -8.29
CA GLN A 31 3.23 5.97 -9.60
C GLN A 31 2.02 6.05 -10.53
N ASN A 32 2.18 6.69 -11.69
CA ASN A 32 1.12 6.78 -12.69
C ASN A 32 1.00 5.48 -13.50
N LEU A 33 0.02 5.42 -14.41
CA LEU A 33 -0.22 4.24 -15.25
C LEU A 33 0.88 3.97 -16.29
N ALA A 34 1.76 4.96 -16.56
CA ALA A 34 2.94 4.78 -17.39
C ALA A 34 4.14 4.21 -16.60
N GLY A 35 3.99 4.00 -15.28
CA GLY A 35 5.07 3.54 -14.39
C GLY A 35 5.96 4.68 -13.87
N GLU A 36 5.62 5.93 -14.17
CA GLU A 36 6.42 7.09 -13.79
C GLU A 36 6.05 7.56 -12.39
N TRP A 37 7.06 7.90 -11.59
CA TRP A 37 6.89 8.49 -10.27
C TRP A 37 6.59 9.98 -10.38
N ILE A 38 5.47 10.41 -9.81
CA ILE A 38 5.00 11.79 -9.76
C ILE A 38 5.00 12.29 -8.31
N ASP A 39 5.52 13.49 -8.08
CA ASP A 39 5.46 14.14 -6.78
C ASP A 39 4.02 14.54 -6.43
N ALA A 40 3.55 14.12 -5.27
CA ALA A 40 2.30 14.56 -4.67
C ALA A 40 2.57 15.73 -3.71
N SER A 41 2.97 16.87 -4.26
CA SER A 41 3.30 18.07 -3.48
C SER A 41 2.10 18.54 -2.62
N PRO A 42 2.33 19.04 -1.39
CA PRO A 42 1.26 19.61 -0.58
C PRO A 42 0.53 20.74 -1.30
N VAL A 43 -0.80 20.64 -1.36
CA VAL A 43 -1.67 21.69 -1.88
C VAL A 43 -2.57 22.17 -0.73
N PRO A 44 -2.51 23.46 -0.34
CA PRO A 44 -3.32 23.99 0.77
C PRO A 44 -4.82 23.72 0.58
N GLY A 45 -5.48 23.29 1.65
CA GLY A 45 -6.93 23.03 1.65
C GLY A 45 -7.35 21.73 0.96
N THR A 46 -6.43 20.83 0.67
CA THR A 46 -6.73 19.56 -0.01
C THR A 46 -6.32 18.34 0.80
N PHE A 47 -6.90 17.19 0.43
CA PHE A 47 -6.43 15.88 0.86
C PHE A 47 -5.88 15.10 -0.33
N VAL A 48 -4.88 14.27 -0.07
CA VAL A 48 -4.51 13.18 -0.99
C VAL A 48 -5.43 12.01 -0.70
N VAL A 49 -6.04 11.44 -1.74
CA VAL A 49 -6.91 10.26 -1.64
C VAL A 49 -6.28 9.13 -2.45
N ASN A 50 -5.90 8.05 -1.78
CA ASN A 50 -5.35 6.86 -2.42
C ASN A 50 -6.37 5.72 -2.39
N PHE A 51 -6.40 4.97 -3.48
CA PHE A 51 -7.16 3.72 -3.58
C PHE A 51 -6.30 2.57 -3.09
N GLY A 52 -6.86 1.79 -2.16
CA GLY A 52 -6.22 0.59 -1.65
C GLY A 52 -6.57 -0.67 -2.45
N ARG A 53 -5.87 -1.75 -2.14
CA ARG A 53 -6.05 -3.06 -2.78
C ARG A 53 -7.46 -3.59 -2.60
N ALA A 54 -8.10 -3.39 -1.45
CA ALA A 54 -9.46 -3.90 -1.23
C ALA A 54 -10.48 -3.28 -2.19
N LEU A 55 -10.38 -1.97 -2.47
CA LEU A 55 -11.23 -1.31 -3.44
C LEU A 55 -10.95 -1.81 -4.87
N GLU A 56 -9.69 -2.07 -5.20
CA GLU A 56 -9.34 -2.63 -6.51
C GLU A 56 -9.99 -4.01 -6.72
N PHE A 57 -9.94 -4.90 -5.73
CA PHE A 57 -10.61 -6.20 -5.82
C PHE A 57 -12.13 -6.04 -5.91
N ALA A 58 -12.73 -5.25 -5.01
CA ALA A 58 -14.17 -5.03 -5.00
C ALA A 58 -14.68 -4.47 -6.34
N THR A 59 -13.90 -3.59 -6.97
CA THR A 59 -14.26 -2.99 -8.27
C THR A 59 -13.81 -3.82 -9.47
N GLN A 60 -13.28 -5.03 -9.24
CA GLN A 60 -12.74 -5.90 -10.28
C GLN A 60 -11.69 -5.20 -11.17
N GLY A 61 -10.88 -4.32 -10.59
CA GLY A 61 -9.85 -3.56 -11.30
C GLY A 61 -10.34 -2.32 -12.04
N ILE A 62 -11.59 -1.87 -11.83
CA ILE A 62 -12.08 -0.59 -12.37
C ILE A 62 -11.35 0.57 -11.71
N ALA A 63 -11.35 0.63 -10.38
CA ALA A 63 -10.48 1.49 -9.60
C ALA A 63 -9.21 0.72 -9.28
N ARG A 64 -8.03 1.25 -9.63
CA ARG A 64 -6.76 0.57 -9.40
C ARG A 64 -6.08 1.11 -8.16
N ALA A 65 -5.44 0.23 -7.40
CA ALA A 65 -4.68 0.66 -6.23
C ALA A 65 -3.49 1.52 -6.68
N THR A 66 -3.18 2.57 -5.92
CA THR A 66 -2.11 3.51 -6.29
C THR A 66 -0.82 3.13 -5.58
N SER A 67 0.18 2.70 -6.35
CA SER A 67 1.55 2.49 -5.86
C SER A 67 2.11 3.83 -5.43
N HIS A 68 2.61 3.92 -4.20
CA HIS A 68 3.14 5.16 -3.65
C HIS A 68 4.36 4.89 -2.76
N ARG A 69 5.19 5.92 -2.55
CA ARG A 69 6.40 5.85 -1.72
C ARG A 69 6.66 7.18 -1.02
N VAL A 70 7.50 7.16 0.01
CA VAL A 70 7.95 8.36 0.71
C VAL A 70 9.46 8.47 0.62
N LEU A 71 9.94 9.58 0.07
CA LEU A 71 11.35 9.92 0.03
C LEU A 71 11.80 10.53 1.37
N SER A 72 13.04 10.23 1.75
CA SER A 72 13.65 10.90 2.90
C SER A 72 13.87 12.39 2.59
N PRO A 73 13.75 13.29 3.59
CA PRO A 73 14.10 14.68 3.40
C PRO A 73 15.54 14.85 2.93
N PRO A 74 15.86 15.89 2.14
CA PRO A 74 17.24 16.20 1.77
C PRO A 74 18.14 16.33 3.00
N LEU A 75 19.41 15.96 2.85
CA LEU A 75 20.42 16.17 3.89
C LEU A 75 20.46 17.65 4.30
N GLY A 76 20.38 17.91 5.60
CA GLY A 76 20.34 19.27 6.15
C GLY A 76 18.94 19.89 6.25
N SER A 77 17.86 19.17 5.90
CA SER A 77 16.50 19.60 6.20
C SER A 77 16.30 19.72 7.72
N THR A 78 15.97 20.92 8.20
CA THR A 78 15.82 21.22 9.63
C THR A 78 14.37 21.22 10.11
N SER A 79 13.41 21.30 9.20
CA SER A 79 12.00 21.32 9.53
C SER A 79 11.34 19.94 9.33
N PRO A 80 10.46 19.52 10.25
CA PRO A 80 9.81 18.22 10.21
C PRO A 80 8.72 18.17 9.14
N ARG A 81 8.54 17.00 8.51
CA ARG A 81 7.39 16.69 7.67
C ARG A 81 6.28 16.08 8.51
N PHE A 82 5.09 16.67 8.47
CA PHE A 82 3.90 16.15 9.14
C PHE A 82 2.87 15.66 8.14
N SER A 83 2.28 14.51 8.42
CA SER A 83 1.16 13.98 7.66
C SER A 83 0.21 13.24 8.59
N ILE A 84 -1.09 13.38 8.35
CA ILE A 84 -2.14 12.80 9.18
C ILE A 84 -2.95 11.87 8.29
N PRO A 85 -2.68 10.55 8.32
CA PRO A 85 -3.44 9.59 7.53
C PRO A 85 -4.70 9.13 8.27
N PHE A 86 -5.79 9.02 7.54
CA PHE A 86 -6.96 8.24 7.90
C PHE A 86 -7.07 7.02 6.97
N PHE A 87 -7.09 5.83 7.55
CA PHE A 87 -7.18 4.57 6.82
C PHE A 87 -8.59 4.00 6.95
N HIS A 88 -9.32 3.96 5.84
CA HIS A 88 -10.60 3.27 5.75
C HIS A 88 -10.36 1.81 5.32
N ASN A 89 -10.46 0.90 6.27
CA ASN A 89 -10.27 -0.54 6.06
C ASN A 89 -11.59 -1.28 5.85
N ILE A 90 -11.50 -2.54 5.43
CA ILE A 90 -12.60 -3.49 5.37
C ILE A 90 -12.69 -4.31 6.67
N GLY A 91 -13.79 -5.06 6.85
CA GLY A 91 -13.95 -5.98 7.98
C GLY A 91 -12.80 -6.99 8.09
N LEU A 92 -12.39 -7.33 9.31
CA LEU A 92 -11.22 -8.18 9.56
C LEU A 92 -11.44 -9.64 9.14
N ASP A 93 -12.68 -10.08 9.11
CA ASP A 93 -13.15 -11.39 8.68
C ASP A 93 -13.39 -11.48 7.16
N VAL A 94 -13.35 -10.34 6.46
CA VAL A 94 -13.58 -10.28 5.02
C VAL A 94 -12.38 -10.84 4.26
N LYS A 95 -12.65 -11.76 3.35
CA LYS A 95 -11.72 -12.14 2.27
C LYS A 95 -12.12 -11.39 1.00
N VAL A 96 -11.22 -10.54 0.49
CA VAL A 96 -11.52 -9.64 -0.65
C VAL A 96 -11.86 -10.35 -1.96
N THR A 97 -11.51 -11.63 -2.08
CA THR A 97 -11.81 -12.46 -3.25
C THR A 97 -13.13 -13.21 -3.12
N ASP A 98 -13.85 -13.08 -2.01
CA ASP A 98 -15.18 -13.64 -1.87
C ASP A 98 -16.14 -12.93 -2.86
N PRO A 99 -16.82 -13.68 -3.75
CA PRO A 99 -17.76 -13.12 -4.71
C PRO A 99 -18.84 -12.22 -4.10
N ALA A 100 -19.20 -12.42 -2.82
CA ALA A 100 -20.18 -11.61 -2.11
C ALA A 100 -19.76 -10.12 -1.98
N TYR A 101 -18.46 -9.82 -2.05
CA TYR A 101 -17.93 -8.46 -1.93
C TYR A 101 -17.49 -7.86 -3.27
N LEU A 102 -17.71 -8.57 -4.38
CA LEU A 102 -17.48 -8.02 -5.70
C LEU A 102 -18.65 -7.12 -6.11
N LEU A 103 -18.32 -5.90 -6.52
CA LEU A 103 -19.30 -4.96 -7.04
C LEU A 103 -19.65 -5.32 -8.48
N ASN A 104 -20.94 -5.26 -8.80
CA ASN A 104 -21.45 -5.45 -10.15
C ASN A 104 -21.41 -4.13 -10.92
N PHE A 105 -20.98 -4.19 -12.17
CA PHE A 105 -20.95 -3.04 -13.07
C PHE A 105 -21.63 -3.39 -14.39
N PRO A 106 -22.22 -2.40 -15.08
CA PRO A 106 -22.71 -2.57 -16.44
C PRO A 106 -21.63 -3.08 -17.38
N GLU A 107 -22.04 -3.82 -18.42
CA GLU A 107 -21.12 -4.44 -19.38
C GLU A 107 -20.26 -3.38 -20.10
N GLU A 108 -20.80 -2.19 -20.38
CA GLU A 108 -20.03 -1.11 -20.99
C GLU A 108 -18.85 -0.65 -20.11
N ILE A 109 -19.00 -0.65 -18.79
CA ILE A 109 -17.93 -0.28 -17.85
C ILE A 109 -16.86 -1.36 -17.80
N LEU A 110 -17.28 -2.64 -17.80
CA LEU A 110 -16.34 -3.76 -17.85
C LEU A 110 -15.54 -3.78 -19.15
N LYS A 111 -16.18 -3.47 -20.29
CA LYS A 111 -15.50 -3.30 -21.58
C LYS A 111 -14.47 -2.17 -21.55
N LEU A 112 -14.81 -1.02 -20.95
CA LEU A 112 -13.87 0.09 -20.77
C LEU A 112 -12.68 -0.31 -19.89
N ARG A 113 -12.93 -1.05 -18.80
CA ARG A 113 -11.86 -1.58 -17.95
C ARG A 113 -10.91 -2.47 -18.75
N ASP A 114 -11.46 -3.41 -19.51
CA ASP A 114 -10.68 -4.42 -20.25
C ASP A 114 -9.89 -3.78 -21.41
N ALA A 115 -10.46 -2.76 -22.05
CA ALA A 115 -9.80 -1.98 -23.11
C ALA A 115 -8.57 -1.20 -22.63
N ARG A 116 -8.44 -0.92 -21.31
CA ARG A 116 -7.24 -0.27 -20.75
C ARG A 116 -5.98 -1.14 -20.81
N GLY A 117 -6.12 -2.44 -21.12
CA GLY A 117 -5.01 -3.37 -21.22
C GLY A 117 -4.30 -3.66 -19.88
N LYS A 118 -3.23 -4.46 -19.96
CA LYS A 118 -2.31 -4.70 -18.84
C LYS A 118 -1.38 -3.51 -18.67
N LEU A 119 -1.27 -3.03 -17.44
CA LEU A 119 -0.31 -1.99 -17.09
C LEU A 119 1.11 -2.55 -17.01
N PRO A 120 2.12 -1.67 -17.11
CA PRO A 120 3.47 -2.00 -16.68
C PRO A 120 3.47 -2.53 -15.24
N ALA A 121 4.45 -3.37 -14.92
CA ALA A 121 4.70 -3.76 -13.54
C ALA A 121 5.03 -2.50 -12.72
N THR A 122 4.44 -2.38 -11.54
CA THR A 122 4.80 -1.35 -10.56
C THR A 122 5.95 -1.83 -9.69
N ASP A 123 6.70 -0.91 -9.09
CA ASP A 123 7.79 -1.24 -8.17
C ASP A 123 7.28 -1.78 -6.82
N SER A 124 5.98 -1.68 -6.55
CA SER A 124 5.34 -2.16 -5.33
C SER A 124 5.24 -3.68 -5.28
N VAL A 125 5.60 -4.25 -4.12
CA VAL A 125 5.48 -5.69 -3.85
C VAL A 125 4.02 -6.07 -3.59
N ASN A 126 3.51 -7.06 -4.33
CA ASN A 126 2.19 -7.64 -4.09
C ASN A 126 2.30 -8.79 -3.08
N PHE A 127 1.47 -8.77 -2.05
CA PHE A 127 1.38 -9.85 -1.07
C PHE A 127 0.42 -10.95 -1.55
N PRO A 128 0.89 -12.19 -1.80
CA PRO A 128 0.03 -13.30 -2.21
C PRO A 128 -1.07 -13.62 -1.19
N GLU A 129 -0.84 -13.30 0.08
CA GLU A 129 -1.80 -13.51 1.17
C GLU A 129 -3.09 -12.71 0.96
N PHE A 130 -3.01 -11.58 0.24
CA PHE A 130 -4.13 -10.67 0.00
C PHE A 130 -5.30 -11.35 -0.72
N SER A 131 -5.02 -12.31 -1.61
CA SER A 131 -6.07 -13.01 -2.38
C SER A 131 -6.59 -14.28 -1.71
N THR A 132 -5.91 -14.78 -0.67
CA THR A 132 -6.15 -16.11 -0.11
C THR A 132 -6.70 -16.08 1.33
N GLN A 133 -6.36 -15.06 2.11
CA GLN A 133 -6.66 -14.95 3.53
C GLN A 133 -7.66 -13.81 3.84
N THR A 134 -8.15 -13.77 5.08
CA THR A 134 -8.98 -12.66 5.55
C THR A 134 -8.15 -11.39 5.79
N SER A 135 -8.79 -10.23 5.71
CA SER A 135 -8.12 -8.94 5.88
C SER A 135 -7.37 -8.83 7.21
N GLY A 136 -7.95 -9.34 8.30
CA GLY A 136 -7.30 -9.35 9.62
C GLY A 136 -6.01 -10.18 9.63
N HIS A 137 -6.01 -11.34 8.97
CA HIS A 137 -4.81 -12.16 8.86
C HIS A 137 -3.74 -11.48 7.99
N VAL A 138 -4.13 -10.91 6.85
CA VAL A 138 -3.23 -10.15 5.97
C VAL A 138 -2.58 -8.98 6.71
N ASN A 139 -3.37 -8.22 7.48
CA ASN A 139 -2.87 -7.13 8.31
C ASN A 139 -1.87 -7.63 9.37
N LEU A 140 -2.16 -8.74 10.04
CA LEU A 140 -1.26 -9.32 11.03
C LEU A 140 0.07 -9.77 10.40
N VAL A 141 0.01 -10.47 9.26
CA VAL A 141 1.20 -10.87 8.49
C VAL A 141 2.02 -9.66 8.08
N GLY A 142 1.38 -8.60 7.57
CA GLY A 142 2.04 -7.34 7.23
C GLY A 142 2.76 -6.73 8.43
N ARG A 143 2.12 -6.68 9.60
CA ARG A 143 2.73 -6.16 10.83
C ARG A 143 3.94 -6.97 11.27
N VAL A 144 3.88 -8.30 11.21
CA VAL A 144 5.01 -9.19 11.54
C VAL A 144 6.15 -9.01 10.55
N LYS A 145 5.86 -8.83 9.26
CA LYS A 145 6.90 -8.56 8.24
C LYS A 145 7.59 -7.21 8.46
N SER A 146 6.83 -6.16 8.80
CA SER A 146 7.37 -4.81 9.00
C SER A 146 8.09 -4.61 10.35
N HIS A 147 7.68 -5.35 11.39
CA HIS A 147 8.26 -5.25 12.75
C HIS A 147 8.63 -6.64 13.25
N PRO A 148 9.67 -7.26 12.66
CA PRO A 148 10.00 -8.65 12.92
C PRO A 148 10.39 -8.93 14.38
N ASP A 149 11.03 -7.99 15.07
CA ASP A 149 11.38 -8.10 16.48
C ASP A 149 10.14 -8.19 17.38
N VAL A 150 9.10 -7.39 17.08
CA VAL A 150 7.80 -7.47 17.73
C VAL A 150 7.10 -8.77 17.38
N GLY A 151 7.17 -9.17 16.11
CA GLY A 151 6.61 -10.42 15.60
C GLY A 151 7.21 -11.65 16.28
N GLU A 152 8.53 -11.70 16.44
CA GLU A 152 9.24 -12.79 17.11
C GLU A 152 8.82 -12.91 18.58
N ARG A 153 8.71 -11.77 19.29
CA ARG A 153 8.37 -11.75 20.71
C ARG A 153 6.91 -12.15 20.97
N HIS A 154 5.97 -11.67 20.15
CA HIS A 154 4.53 -11.77 20.46
C HIS A 154 3.78 -12.79 19.59
N TYR A 155 4.33 -13.14 18.41
CA TYR A 155 3.74 -14.10 17.48
C TYR A 155 4.79 -15.11 16.98
N PRO A 156 5.54 -15.81 17.87
CA PRO A 156 6.71 -16.60 17.50
C PRO A 156 6.42 -17.74 16.50
N VAL A 157 5.20 -18.31 16.53
CA VAL A 157 4.78 -19.34 15.57
C VAL A 157 4.64 -18.76 14.17
N LEU A 158 3.91 -17.65 14.04
CA LEU A 158 3.71 -16.96 12.76
C LEU A 158 5.01 -16.36 12.25
N PHE A 159 5.83 -15.80 13.12
CA PHE A 159 7.16 -15.30 12.80
C PHE A 159 8.01 -16.40 12.14
N LYS A 160 8.07 -17.61 12.72
CA LYS A 160 8.81 -18.74 12.13
C LYS A 160 8.24 -19.22 10.79
N GLN A 161 6.93 -19.07 10.56
CA GLN A 161 6.33 -19.39 9.26
C GLN A 161 6.74 -18.38 8.19
N ILE A 162 6.83 -17.10 8.55
CA ILE A 162 7.23 -16.01 7.64
C ILE A 162 8.75 -15.98 7.43
N PHE A 163 9.52 -16.26 8.48
CA PHE A 163 10.98 -16.22 8.53
C PHE A 163 11.56 -17.56 8.99
N PRO A 164 11.41 -18.64 8.19
CA PRO A 164 11.82 -20.00 8.59
C PRO A 164 13.32 -20.13 8.88
N ASN A 165 14.13 -19.25 8.29
CA ASN A 165 15.58 -19.22 8.45
C ASN A 165 16.06 -18.07 9.36
N GLY A 166 15.15 -17.45 10.12
CA GLY A 166 15.43 -16.22 10.86
C GLY A 166 15.39 -14.97 9.98
N LEU A 167 15.77 -13.82 10.55
CA LEU A 167 15.75 -12.55 9.83
C LEU A 167 16.74 -12.55 8.65
N PRO A 168 16.37 -11.97 7.49
CA PRO A 168 17.33 -11.77 6.42
C PRO A 168 18.49 -10.91 6.92
N SER A 169 19.71 -11.30 6.57
CA SER A 169 20.91 -10.52 6.87
C SER A 169 20.86 -9.18 6.10
N HIS A 170 20.55 -8.10 6.82
CA HIS A 170 20.53 -6.70 6.40
C HIS A 170 19.45 -6.21 5.40
N GLY A 171 18.61 -5.28 5.89
CA GLY A 171 18.45 -3.95 5.29
C GLY A 171 17.62 -3.78 4.02
N THR A 172 17.10 -4.82 3.38
CA THR A 172 16.01 -4.65 2.42
C THR A 172 14.71 -4.56 3.20
N ALA A 173 14.20 -3.34 3.35
CA ALA A 173 12.78 -3.16 3.58
C ALA A 173 12.03 -3.99 2.52
N TYR A 174 11.13 -4.85 2.98
CA TYR A 174 10.22 -5.61 2.13
C TYR A 174 9.44 -4.70 1.19
#